data_AF-A0A0K2RT08-F1
#
_entry.id   AF-A0A0K2RT08-F1
#
_cell.length_a   1.000
_cell.length_b   1.000
_cell.length_c   1.000
_cell.angle_alpha   90.00
_cell.angle_beta   90.00
_cell.angle_gamma   90.00
#
_symmetry.space_group_name_H-M   'P 1'
#
loop_
_entity.id
_entity.type
_entity.pdbx_description
1 polymer ?
#
loop_
_entity_poly.entity_id
_entity_poly.type
_entity_poly.pdbx_seq_one_letter_code
_entity_poly.pdbx_strand_id
1 'polypeptide(L)' 'MALRLNVMSFGFKYGLPVDANFVADARFIPNPHWVPKLRPHTGLDADVSDYVLGPLA' A
#
# COMPACT_ATOMS: atom_id res chain seq x y z
N MET A 1 26.25 15.40 -7.85
CA MET A 1 25.44 14.93 -6.70
C MET A 1 24.10 14.44 -7.25
N ALA A 2 23.64 13.24 -6.86
CA ALA A 2 22.37 12.68 -7.34
C ALA A 2 21.35 12.64 -6.19
N LEU A 3 20.08 12.91 -6.48
CA LEU A 3 18.98 12.76 -5.53
C LEU A 3 18.77 11.28 -5.24
N ARG A 4 18.66 10.91 -3.95
CA ARG A 4 18.18 9.58 -3.55
C ARG A 4 16.72 9.68 -3.13
N LEU A 5 15.88 8.85 -3.72
CA LEU A 5 14.47 8.70 -3.35
C LEU A 5 14.29 7.33 -2.69
N ASN A 6 13.68 7.30 -1.50
CA ASN A 6 13.23 6.09 -0.84
C ASN A 6 11.70 6.08 -0.84
N VAL A 7 11.12 4.97 -1.28
CA VAL A 7 9.68 4.73 -1.22
C VAL A 7 9.46 3.48 -0.39
N MET A 8 8.63 3.61 0.65
CA MET A 8 8.29 2.51 1.55
C MET A 8 6.81 2.52 1.89
N SER A 9 6.26 1.33 2.15
CA SER A 9 4.91 1.16 2.68
C SER A 9 4.96 0.98 4.19
N PHE A 10 3.91 1.41 4.89
CA PHE A 10 3.76 1.26 6.33
C PHE A 10 2.29 1.06 6.69
N GLY A 11 2.03 0.65 7.94
CA GLY A 11 0.68 0.58 8.50
C GLY A 11 0.51 1.57 9.65
N PHE A 12 -0.50 2.44 9.60
CA PHE A 12 -0.77 3.45 10.63
C PHE A 12 -0.84 2.91 12.06
N LYS A 13 -1.27 1.65 12.24
CA LYS A 13 -1.29 0.99 13.55
C LYS A 13 0.09 0.84 14.21
N TYR A 14 1.17 1.02 13.44
CA TYR A 14 2.56 0.97 13.91
C TYR A 14 3.22 2.36 14.00
N GLY A 15 2.46 3.44 13.76
CA GLY A 15 3.00 4.80 13.70
C GLY A 15 3.55 5.19 12.32
N LEU A 16 3.95 6.45 12.19
CA LEU A 16 4.59 6.97 10.98
C LEU A 16 6.10 6.62 10.97
N PRO A 17 6.71 6.34 9.80
CA PRO A 17 8.16 6.23 9.70
C PRO A 17 8.84 7.54 10.11
N VAL A 18 9.84 7.43 10.98
CA VAL A 18 10.52 8.61 11.59
C VAL A 18 11.34 9.41 10.59
N ASP A 19 11.72 8.79 9.47
CA ASP A 19 12.56 9.35 8.41
C ASP A 19 11.75 9.79 7.18
N ALA A 20 10.41 9.69 7.22
CA ALA A 20 9.56 10.10 6.12
C ALA A 20 9.51 11.64 5.97
N ASN A 21 9.80 12.13 4.76
CA ASN A 21 9.60 13.54 4.41
C ASN A 21 8.18 13.83 3.87
N PHE A 22 7.57 12.84 3.22
CA PHE A 22 6.23 12.92 2.65
C PHE A 22 5.43 11.67 3.01
N VAL A 23 4.14 11.82 3.26
CA VAL A 23 3.21 10.73 3.56
C VAL A 23 1.99 10.84 2.66
N ALA A 24 1.67 9.75 1.97
CA ALA A 24 0.42 9.59 1.24
C ALA A 24 -0.46 8.55 1.97
N ASP A 25 -1.66 8.95 2.38
CA ASP A 25 -2.62 8.05 3.01
C ASP A 25 -3.44 7.33 1.92
N ALA A 26 -3.38 6.00 1.88
CA ALA A 26 -4.09 5.18 0.90
C ALA A 26 -5.30 4.44 1.49
N ARG A 27 -5.73 4.74 2.73
CA ARG A 27 -6.84 4.02 3.40
C ARG A 27 -8.21 4.22 2.73
N PHE A 28 -8.32 5.17 1.81
CA PHE A 28 -9.57 5.45 1.08
C PHE A 28 -9.77 4.56 -0.16
N ILE A 29 -8.75 3.82 -0.59
CA ILE A 29 -8.84 2.93 -1.76
C ILE A 29 -9.65 1.66 -1.44
N PRO A 30 -10.13 0.91 -2.44
CA PRO A 30 -10.82 -0.36 -2.20
C PRO A 30 -9.99 -1.33 -1.36
N ASN A 31 -10.61 -1.87 -0.30
CA ASN A 31 -9.89 -2.70 0.66
C ASN A 31 -9.89 -4.18 0.25
N PRO A 32 -8.72 -4.78 -0.09
CA PRO A 32 -8.64 -6.18 -0.50
C PRO A 32 -9.04 -7.16 0.62
N HIS A 33 -9.08 -6.74 1.88
CA HIS A 33 -9.54 -7.59 2.98
C HIS A 33 -11.04 -7.95 2.92
N TRP A 34 -11.83 -7.31 2.06
CA TRP A 34 -13.22 -7.72 1.81
C TRP A 34 -13.33 -8.95 0.92
N VAL A 35 -12.25 -9.33 0.22
CA VAL A 35 -12.19 -10.54 -0.60
C VAL A 35 -11.43 -11.62 0.20
N PRO A 36 -12.09 -12.64 0.76
CA PRO A 36 -11.46 -13.57 1.70
C PRO A 36 -10.19 -14.26 1.17
N LYS A 37 -10.16 -14.59 -0.12
CA LYS A 37 -9.00 -15.21 -0.78
C LYS A 37 -7.76 -14.30 -0.86
N LEU A 38 -7.91 -12.98 -0.79
CA LEU A 38 -6.81 -12.02 -0.87
C LEU A 38 -6.21 -11.68 0.51
N ARG A 39 -6.91 -11.97 1.61
CA ARG A 39 -6.45 -11.63 2.98
C ARG A 39 -5.06 -12.17 3.36
N PRO A 40 -4.65 -13.39 2.98
CA PRO A 40 -3.33 -13.90 3.34
C PRO A 40 -2.22 -13.35 2.44
N HIS A 41 -2.56 -12.64 1.35
CA HIS A 41 -1.60 -12.14 0.36
C HIS A 41 -1.14 -10.72 0.70
N THR A 42 -0.14 -10.26 -0.04
CA THR A 42 0.46 -8.93 0.07
C THR A 42 0.19 -8.11 -1.19
N GLY A 43 0.44 -6.81 -1.15
CA GLY A 43 0.35 -5.95 -2.34
C GLY A 43 1.36 -6.27 -3.45
N LEU A 44 2.31 -7.18 -3.21
CA LEU A 44 3.26 -7.66 -4.24
C LEU A 44 2.67 -8.81 -5.07
N ASP A 45 1.61 -9.47 -4.58
CA ASP A 45 0.93 -10.54 -5.28
C ASP A 45 0.03 -9.96 -6.37
N ALA A 46 0.09 -10.53 -7.58
CA ALA A 46 -0.58 -9.98 -8.76
C ALA A 46 -2.09 -9.85 -8.58
N ASP A 47 -2.72 -10.80 -7.88
CA ASP A 47 -4.16 -10.80 -7.63
C ASP A 47 -4.60 -9.67 -6.69
N VAL A 48 -3.76 -9.26 -5.75
CA VAL A 48 -3.99 -8.08 -4.89
C VAL A 48 -3.77 -6.79 -5.68
N SER A 49 -2.69 -6.73 -6.47
CA SER A 49 -2.40 -5.57 -7.33
C SER A 49 -3.52 -5.31 -8.34
N ASP A 50 -3.99 -6.34 -9.02
CA ASP A 50 -5.08 -6.25 -10.00
C ASP A 50 -6.40 -5.83 -9.35
N TYR A 51 -6.67 -6.26 -8.12
CA TYR A 51 -7.84 -5.82 -7.37
C TYR A 51 -7.78 -4.34 -7.01
N VAL A 52 -6.61 -3.85 -6.57
CA VAL A 52 -6.43 -2.47 -6.08
C VAL A 52 -6.22 -1.45 -7.21
N LEU A 53 -5.61 -1.84 -8.33
CA LEU A 53 -5.30 -0.95 -9.46
C LEU A 53 -6.24 -1.13 -10.66
N GLY A 54 -7.13 -2.13 -10.60
CA GLY A 54 -8.05 -2.45 -11.67
C GLY A 54 -9.13 -1.38 -11.89
N PRO A 55 -9.98 -1.54 -12.94
CA PRO A 55 -10.96 -0.54 -13.37
C PRO A 55 -12.08 -0.20 -12.36
N LEU A 56 -12.09 -0.86 -11.20
CA LEU A 56 -13.07 -0.69 -10.13
C LEU A 56 -12.49 0.08 -8.91
N ALA A 57 -11.25 0.57 -9.01
CA ALA A 57 -10.58 1.38 -8.00
C ALA A 57 -10.76 2.89 -8.20
#